data_AF-A0A9W3DTS4-F1
#
_entry.id   AF-A0A9W3DTS4-F1
#
_cell.length_a   1.000
_cell.length_b   1.000
_cell.length_c   1.000
_cell.angle_alpha   90.00
_cell.angle_beta   90.00
_cell.angle_gamma   90.00
#
_symmetry.space_group_name_H-M   'P 1'
#
loop_
_entity.id
_entity.type
_entity.pdbx_description
1 polymer ?
#
loop_
_entity_poly.entity_id
_entity_poly.type
_entity_poly.pdbx_seq_one_letter_code
_entity_poly.pdbx_strand_id
1 'polypeptide(L)'
;MYEQWLVENRKNSNALGETERRFNIFKDNLKLIEAHNSVPDRTYELGLTRFADLTDDEFRAIHLRGKMVRTSDPVIGDRYLYKEGDVLPDEVDWREKGAVVPVKNQGDCGGCWAFAAVGAVEGLNKIKTGELVSLSEQELLDCDRGEDSGNFGCLGGNAADAFEFIVDNDGIVTDKVYPYTENDTAACKAIEMVTTRYVTIDSYEDAPHNDEMSLKKAVAHQPISVMIEAENTKLYKSGVFTGPCDHWYGNHNVVVVGYGTTERGEDYWIIRNSWGANWGESGYIKLQRNFHNSTGNCGVAIRPVYPLKSNSAFGLLSLSVCKLGVLFVLTGWVLL
;
A
#
# COMPACT_ATOMS: atom_id res chain seq x y z
N MET A 1 -4.11 29.33 -17.05
CA MET A 1 -4.51 27.98 -16.58
C MET A 1 -3.38 26.97 -16.75
N TYR A 2 -3.00 26.56 -17.96
CA TYR A 2 -1.94 25.55 -18.14
C TYR A 2 -0.60 25.94 -17.49
N GLU A 3 -0.11 27.16 -17.71
CA GLU A 3 1.13 27.66 -17.07
C GLU A 3 1.08 27.62 -15.53
N GLN A 4 -0.07 27.96 -14.95
CA GLN A 4 -0.26 27.89 -13.49
C GLN A 4 -0.24 26.43 -13.02
N TRP A 5 -0.93 25.54 -13.75
CA TRP A 5 -0.94 24.11 -13.45
C TRP A 5 0.47 23.50 -13.54
N LEU A 6 1.31 23.92 -14.49
CA LEU A 6 2.71 23.48 -14.58
C LEU A 6 3.50 23.84 -13.32
N VAL A 7 3.36 25.08 -12.83
CA VAL A 7 4.04 25.56 -11.61
C VAL A 7 3.57 24.78 -10.38
N GLU A 8 2.26 24.61 -10.21
CA GLU A 8 1.66 23.88 -9.09
C GLU A 8 2.11 22.42 -9.04
N ASN A 9 2.29 21.79 -10.21
CA ASN A 9 2.68 20.39 -10.34
C ASN A 9 4.19 20.18 -10.57
N ARG A 10 4.99 21.25 -10.47
CA ARG A 10 6.47 21.24 -10.66
C ARG A 10 6.89 20.57 -11.97
N LYS A 11 6.15 20.83 -13.04
CA LYS A 11 6.42 20.28 -14.38
C LYS A 11 7.42 21.17 -15.11
N ASN A 12 8.45 20.56 -15.67
CA ASN A 12 9.43 21.22 -16.55
C ASN A 12 9.39 20.52 -17.92
N SER A 13 9.23 21.27 -19.01
CA SER A 13 9.33 20.75 -20.38
C SER A 13 10.66 21.18 -20.98
N ASN A 14 11.51 20.22 -21.33
CA ASN A 14 12.90 20.51 -21.74
C ASN A 14 13.17 20.19 -23.23
N ALA A 15 12.25 19.52 -23.94
CA ALA A 15 12.43 19.17 -25.35
C ALA A 15 11.60 20.06 -26.31
N LEU A 16 12.18 20.38 -27.47
CA LEU A 16 11.51 21.08 -28.57
C LEU A 16 10.27 20.27 -29.04
N GLY A 17 9.09 20.90 -29.02
CA GLY A 17 7.82 20.27 -29.41
C GLY A 17 7.10 19.49 -28.30
N GLU A 18 7.78 19.19 -27.18
CA GLU A 18 7.16 18.51 -26.04
C GLU A 18 6.09 19.38 -25.36
N THR A 19 6.36 20.66 -25.21
CA THR A 19 5.42 21.61 -24.58
C THR A 19 4.08 21.67 -25.31
N GLU A 20 4.09 21.69 -26.66
CA GLU A 20 2.85 21.73 -27.46
C GLU A 20 2.07 20.41 -27.35
N ARG A 21 2.76 19.27 -27.41
CA ARG A 21 2.14 17.96 -27.22
C ARG A 21 1.48 17.85 -25.83
N ARG A 22 2.22 18.18 -24.76
CA ARG A 22 1.72 18.14 -23.38
C ARG A 22 0.52 19.08 -23.18
N PHE A 23 0.56 20.27 -23.79
CA PHE A 23 -0.56 21.20 -23.75
C PHE A 23 -1.80 20.68 -24.47
N ASN A 24 -1.65 20.02 -25.62
CA ASN A 24 -2.78 19.42 -26.33
C ASN A 24 -3.41 18.28 -25.52
N ILE A 25 -2.61 17.40 -24.92
CA ILE A 25 -3.10 16.35 -24.01
C ILE A 25 -3.84 16.96 -22.82
N PHE A 26 -3.26 18.00 -22.21
CA PHE A 26 -3.90 18.75 -21.12
C PHE A 26 -5.27 19.30 -21.52
N LYS A 27 -5.40 19.89 -22.72
CA LYS A 27 -6.68 20.40 -23.22
C LYS A 27 -7.70 19.28 -23.41
N ASP A 28 -7.29 18.11 -23.90
CA ASP A 28 -8.21 17.01 -24.12
C ASP A 28 -8.69 16.40 -22.79
N ASN A 29 -7.78 16.23 -21.82
CA ASN A 29 -8.15 15.83 -20.46
C ASN A 29 -9.06 16.88 -19.78
N LEU A 30 -8.82 18.19 -20.00
CA LEU A 30 -9.68 19.25 -19.48
C LEU A 30 -11.12 19.15 -20.04
N LYS A 31 -11.29 18.91 -21.34
CA LYS A 31 -12.63 18.70 -21.93
C LYS A 31 -13.33 17.48 -21.32
N LEU A 32 -12.59 16.41 -21.06
CA LEU A 32 -13.12 15.20 -20.42
C LEU A 32 -13.57 15.49 -18.97
N ILE A 33 -12.78 16.26 -18.23
CA ILE A 33 -13.12 16.72 -16.87
C ILE A 33 -14.40 17.56 -16.89
N GLU A 34 -14.48 18.55 -17.79
CA GLU A 34 -15.65 19.42 -17.93
C GLU A 34 -16.91 18.62 -18.30
N ALA A 35 -16.79 17.69 -19.25
CA ALA A 35 -17.89 16.82 -19.66
C ALA A 35 -18.37 15.92 -18.49
N HIS A 36 -17.45 15.29 -17.76
CA HIS A 36 -17.78 14.44 -16.61
C HIS A 36 -18.48 15.24 -15.50
N ASN A 37 -17.89 16.38 -15.11
CA ASN A 37 -18.39 17.21 -14.02
C ASN A 37 -19.68 17.98 -14.39
N SER A 38 -20.04 18.07 -15.68
CA SER A 38 -21.30 18.71 -16.12
C SER A 38 -22.55 17.87 -15.87
N VAL A 39 -22.38 16.57 -15.62
CA VAL A 39 -23.50 15.65 -15.34
C VAL A 39 -23.91 15.81 -13.87
N PRO A 40 -25.18 16.16 -13.57
CA PRO A 40 -25.64 16.30 -12.19
C PRO A 40 -25.61 14.96 -11.46
N ASP A 41 -25.58 15.03 -10.12
CA ASP A 41 -25.69 13.87 -9.22
C ASP A 41 -24.61 12.79 -9.39
N ARG A 42 -23.44 13.14 -9.94
CA ARG A 42 -22.28 12.26 -9.91
C ARG A 42 -21.82 12.02 -8.47
N THR A 43 -21.38 10.80 -8.23
CA THR A 43 -20.83 10.38 -6.93
C THR A 43 -19.38 10.84 -6.74
N TYR A 44 -18.68 11.21 -7.82
CA TYR A 44 -17.30 11.70 -7.83
C TYR A 44 -17.02 12.76 -8.90
N GLU A 45 -15.98 13.54 -8.67
CA GLU A 45 -15.45 14.58 -9.55
C GLU A 45 -14.09 14.19 -10.14
N LEU A 46 -13.86 14.63 -11.38
CA LEU A 46 -12.53 14.65 -11.98
C LEU A 46 -11.90 16.03 -11.83
N GLY A 47 -10.57 16.08 -11.93
CA GLY A 47 -9.82 17.33 -11.81
C GLY A 47 -8.48 17.30 -12.53
N LEU A 48 -7.86 18.48 -12.62
CA LEU A 48 -6.53 18.66 -13.18
C LEU A 48 -5.46 18.14 -12.22
N THR A 49 -5.37 16.83 -12.07
CA THR A 49 -4.32 16.17 -11.28
C THR A 49 -2.94 16.40 -11.90
N ARG A 50 -1.88 15.97 -11.21
CA ARG A 50 -0.50 16.00 -11.73
C ARG A 50 -0.27 15.18 -13.02
N PHE A 51 -1.26 14.37 -13.41
CA PHE A 51 -1.24 13.52 -14.60
C PHE A 51 -2.08 14.08 -15.75
N ALA A 52 -2.61 15.31 -15.62
CA ALA A 52 -3.45 15.92 -16.64
C ALA A 52 -2.73 16.17 -17.99
N ASP A 53 -1.41 16.11 -18.06
CA ASP A 53 -0.62 16.19 -19.30
C ASP A 53 -0.23 14.83 -19.89
N LEU A 54 -0.75 13.72 -19.33
CA LEU A 54 -0.52 12.36 -19.80
C LEU A 54 -1.74 11.81 -20.54
N THR A 55 -1.50 11.07 -21.62
CA THR A 55 -2.52 10.19 -22.20
C THR A 55 -2.79 9.03 -21.26
N ASP A 56 -3.91 8.32 -21.45
CA ASP A 56 -4.18 7.11 -20.67
C ASP A 56 -3.11 6.03 -20.93
N ASP A 57 -2.63 5.89 -22.17
CA ASP A 57 -1.53 4.98 -22.50
C ASP A 57 -0.22 5.33 -21.78
N GLU A 58 0.15 6.61 -21.74
CA GLU A 58 1.35 7.06 -21.02
C GLU A 58 1.21 6.82 -19.52
N PHE A 59 0.04 7.13 -18.94
CA PHE A 59 -0.24 6.90 -17.53
C PHE A 59 -0.15 5.40 -17.19
N ARG A 60 -0.75 4.54 -18.00
CA ARG A 60 -0.68 3.07 -17.86
C ARG A 60 0.76 2.56 -17.92
N ALA A 61 1.51 2.99 -18.94
CA ALA A 61 2.87 2.52 -19.17
C ALA A 61 3.88 2.99 -18.10
N ILE A 62 3.60 4.09 -17.41
CA ILE A 62 4.51 4.66 -16.40
C ILE A 62 4.10 4.27 -14.98
N HIS A 63 2.83 4.44 -14.61
CA HIS A 63 2.37 4.34 -13.22
C HIS A 63 1.65 3.04 -12.88
N LEU A 64 1.16 2.29 -13.89
CA LEU A 64 0.48 1.00 -13.72
C LEU A 64 1.27 -0.18 -14.31
N ARG A 65 2.57 0.02 -14.54
CA ARG A 65 3.42 -0.99 -15.15
C ARG A 65 3.81 -2.06 -14.14
N GLY A 66 3.91 -3.29 -14.63
CA GLY A 66 4.62 -4.37 -13.96
C GLY A 66 3.84 -5.67 -13.89
N LYS A 67 4.57 -6.76 -13.68
CA LYS A 67 3.97 -8.09 -13.50
C LYS A 67 3.41 -8.19 -12.08
N MET A 68 2.14 -8.57 -11.95
CA MET A 68 1.55 -8.98 -10.67
C MET A 68 1.30 -10.49 -10.71
N VAL A 69 2.39 -11.24 -10.82
CA VAL A 69 2.36 -12.70 -10.73
C VAL A 69 2.85 -13.05 -9.34
N ARG A 70 2.03 -13.77 -8.59
CA ARG A 70 2.45 -14.37 -7.32
C ARG A 70 3.04 -15.75 -7.60
N THR A 71 4.17 -16.07 -6.99
CA THR A 71 4.84 -17.37 -7.16
C THR A 71 4.27 -18.45 -6.24
N SER A 72 3.79 -18.06 -5.06
CA SER A 72 3.22 -18.95 -4.05
C SER A 72 1.70 -19.15 -4.18
N ASP A 73 1.23 -20.36 -3.84
CA ASP A 73 -0.20 -20.63 -3.65
C ASP A 73 -0.73 -19.82 -2.46
N PRO A 74 -1.90 -19.17 -2.58
CA PRO A 74 -2.44 -18.36 -1.50
C PRO A 74 -2.85 -19.20 -0.30
N VAL A 75 -2.31 -18.86 0.88
CA VAL A 75 -2.83 -19.34 2.17
C VAL A 75 -4.02 -18.46 2.56
N ILE A 76 -5.22 -18.93 2.26
CA ILE A 76 -6.46 -18.24 2.62
C ILE A 76 -6.78 -18.55 4.09
N GLY A 77 -6.80 -17.50 4.92
CA GLY A 77 -7.07 -17.61 6.35
C GLY A 77 -8.55 -17.47 6.70
N ASP A 78 -9.03 -18.26 7.66
CA ASP A 78 -10.40 -18.15 8.19
C ASP A 78 -10.56 -17.04 9.25
N ARG A 79 -9.47 -16.36 9.62
CA ARG A 79 -9.45 -15.34 10.69
C ARG A 79 -10.47 -14.23 10.46
N TYR A 80 -10.58 -13.76 9.22
CA TYR A 80 -11.50 -12.70 8.84
C TYR A 80 -12.65 -13.20 7.95
N LEU A 81 -12.91 -14.51 7.94
CA LEU A 81 -14.12 -15.03 7.31
C LEU A 81 -15.35 -14.43 7.98
N TYR A 82 -16.14 -13.71 7.17
CA TYR A 82 -17.41 -13.16 7.60
C TYR A 82 -18.40 -14.28 7.87
N LYS A 83 -19.12 -14.17 9.00
CA LYS A 83 -20.20 -15.07 9.36
C LYS A 83 -21.46 -14.25 9.57
N GLU A 84 -22.60 -14.80 9.16
CA GLU A 84 -23.90 -14.18 9.41
C GLU A 84 -24.05 -13.88 10.90
N GLY A 85 -24.37 -12.62 11.23
CA GLY A 85 -24.45 -12.12 12.60
C GLY A 85 -23.18 -11.47 13.15
N ASP A 86 -22.06 -11.47 12.41
CA ASP A 86 -20.89 -10.66 12.78
C ASP A 86 -21.28 -9.17 12.86
N VAL A 87 -20.99 -8.55 14.00
CA VAL A 87 -21.20 -7.12 14.23
C VAL A 87 -19.88 -6.40 13.96
N LEU A 88 -19.87 -5.58 12.92
CA LEU A 88 -18.72 -4.77 12.51
C LEU A 88 -19.04 -3.28 12.69
N PRO A 89 -18.03 -2.42 12.91
CA PRO A 89 -18.23 -0.98 12.88
C PRO A 89 -18.87 -0.53 11.56
N ASP A 90 -19.64 0.56 11.61
CA ASP A 90 -20.21 1.19 10.42
C ASP A 90 -19.14 1.93 9.62
N GLU A 91 -18.20 2.55 10.33
CA GLU A 91 -17.06 3.28 9.77
C GLU A 91 -15.75 2.90 10.47
N VAL A 92 -14.68 2.89 9.70
CA VAL A 92 -13.31 2.70 10.19
C VAL A 92 -12.41 3.65 9.41
N ASP A 93 -11.54 4.37 10.12
CA ASP A 93 -10.47 5.15 9.53
C ASP A 93 -9.19 5.02 10.34
N TRP A 94 -8.24 4.23 9.83
CA TRP A 94 -6.95 4.01 10.49
C TRP A 94 -6.07 5.27 10.52
N ARG A 95 -6.37 6.29 9.70
CA ARG A 95 -5.68 7.59 9.74
C ARG A 95 -5.98 8.29 11.05
N GLU A 96 -7.24 8.28 11.50
CA GLU A 96 -7.67 8.86 12.77
C GLU A 96 -7.11 8.11 13.99
N LYS A 97 -6.80 6.82 13.83
CA LYS A 97 -6.12 6.01 14.85
C LYS A 97 -4.60 6.17 14.83
N GLY A 98 -4.05 7.02 13.95
CA GLY A 98 -2.62 7.24 13.80
C GLY A 98 -1.86 6.01 13.33
N ALA A 99 -2.52 5.12 12.57
CA ALA A 99 -1.97 3.87 12.03
C ALA A 99 -1.68 3.94 10.53
N VAL A 100 -1.48 5.15 10.00
CA VAL A 100 -1.16 5.41 8.59
C VAL A 100 -0.11 6.51 8.52
N VAL A 101 1.04 6.24 7.90
CA VAL A 101 2.07 7.28 7.68
C VAL A 101 1.65 8.23 6.54
N PRO A 102 2.26 9.42 6.40
CA PRO A 102 1.94 10.35 5.30
C PRO A 102 2.01 9.69 3.91
N VAL A 103 1.16 10.12 2.97
CA VAL A 103 1.16 9.54 1.61
C VAL A 103 2.50 9.77 0.92
N LYS A 104 3.08 8.69 0.41
CA LYS A 104 4.36 8.68 -0.33
C LYS A 104 4.11 8.69 -1.85
N ASN A 105 5.17 8.75 -2.64
CA ASN A 105 5.11 8.80 -4.10
C ASN A 105 6.10 7.80 -4.72
N GLN A 106 5.61 6.86 -5.51
CA GLN A 106 6.41 5.86 -6.23
C GLN A 106 7.10 6.43 -7.49
N GLY A 107 6.70 7.62 -7.92
CA GLY A 107 7.22 8.22 -9.16
C GLY A 107 6.93 7.35 -10.38
N ASP A 108 7.95 7.17 -11.21
CA ASP A 108 7.87 6.44 -12.48
C ASP A 108 8.28 4.95 -12.33
N CYS A 109 8.39 4.44 -11.10
CA CYS A 109 8.70 3.05 -10.80
C CYS A 109 7.40 2.23 -10.63
N GLY A 110 7.37 1.00 -11.16
CA GLY A 110 6.30 0.02 -10.95
C GLY A 110 6.34 -0.63 -9.57
N GLY A 111 6.59 0.16 -8.52
CA GLY A 111 6.84 -0.30 -7.15
C GLY A 111 5.61 -0.33 -6.25
N CYS A 112 4.40 -0.16 -6.78
CA CYS A 112 3.16 -0.07 -5.98
C CYS A 112 2.96 -1.25 -5.03
N TRP A 113 3.44 -2.44 -5.40
CA TRP A 113 3.43 -3.64 -4.56
C TRP A 113 4.22 -3.46 -3.24
N ALA A 114 5.39 -2.82 -3.30
CA ALA A 114 6.21 -2.52 -2.14
C ALA A 114 5.55 -1.48 -1.24
N PHE A 115 4.98 -0.42 -1.84
CA PHE A 115 4.23 0.61 -1.10
C PHE A 115 2.98 0.02 -0.40
N ALA A 116 2.27 -0.89 -1.07
CA ALA A 116 1.12 -1.56 -0.48
C ALA A 116 1.53 -2.44 0.70
N ALA A 117 2.54 -3.30 0.51
CA ALA A 117 3.07 -4.14 1.59
C ALA A 117 3.55 -3.32 2.79
N VAL A 118 4.41 -2.32 2.55
CA VAL A 118 4.90 -1.42 3.60
C VAL A 118 3.74 -0.75 4.33
N GLY A 119 2.77 -0.17 3.63
CA GLY A 119 1.64 0.52 4.27
C GLY A 119 0.81 -0.40 5.18
N ALA A 120 0.64 -1.68 4.83
CA ALA A 120 -0.03 -2.65 5.69
C ALA A 120 0.81 -3.01 6.94
N VAL A 121 2.12 -3.20 6.78
CA VAL A 121 3.05 -3.51 7.89
C VAL A 121 3.19 -2.34 8.85
N GLU A 122 3.29 -1.11 8.36
CA GLU A 122 3.34 0.12 9.16
C GLU A 122 2.12 0.24 10.07
N GLY A 123 0.92 0.04 9.50
CA GLY A 123 -0.34 0.10 10.23
C GLY A 123 -0.47 -1.02 11.25
N LEU A 124 -0.15 -2.26 10.86
CA LEU A 124 -0.15 -3.39 11.79
C LEU A 124 0.84 -3.16 12.95
N ASN A 125 2.03 -2.64 12.68
CA ASN A 125 3.01 -2.34 13.71
C ASN A 125 2.45 -1.35 14.72
N LYS A 126 1.85 -0.24 14.25
CA LYS A 126 1.18 0.72 15.13
C LYS A 126 0.12 0.06 16.00
N ILE A 127 -0.72 -0.80 15.42
CA ILE A 127 -1.79 -1.49 16.14
C ILE A 127 -1.25 -2.42 17.23
N LYS A 128 -0.10 -3.07 16.98
CA LYS A 128 0.47 -4.08 17.86
C LYS A 128 1.41 -3.55 18.92
N THR A 129 2.17 -2.51 18.61
CA THR A 129 3.23 -1.98 19.48
C THR A 129 2.93 -0.58 20.00
N GLY A 130 1.97 0.13 19.38
CA GLY A 130 1.72 1.55 19.64
C GLY A 130 2.64 2.49 18.86
N GLU A 131 3.61 1.98 18.10
CA GLU A 131 4.59 2.79 17.37
C GLU A 131 4.30 2.84 15.87
N LEU A 132 4.08 4.05 15.35
CA LEU A 132 3.98 4.30 13.92
C LEU A 132 5.37 4.62 13.40
N VAL A 133 5.90 3.79 12.52
CA VAL A 133 7.23 3.94 11.93
C VAL A 133 7.10 3.91 10.42
N SER A 134 7.80 4.80 9.73
CA SER A 134 7.86 4.81 8.27
C SER A 134 8.93 3.82 7.78
N LEU A 135 8.54 2.84 6.97
CA LEU A 135 9.41 1.74 6.53
C LEU A 135 9.90 1.94 5.10
N SER A 136 10.97 1.24 4.73
CA SER A 136 11.63 1.40 3.44
C SER A 136 11.00 0.54 2.35
N GLU A 137 10.29 1.17 1.40
CA GLU A 137 9.92 0.52 0.14
C GLU A 137 11.14 0.19 -0.72
N GLN A 138 12.23 0.95 -0.58
CA GLN A 138 13.46 0.75 -1.34
C GLN A 138 14.13 -0.58 -0.99
N GLU A 139 14.03 -1.05 0.27
CA GLU A 139 14.61 -2.32 0.67
C GLU A 139 13.94 -3.46 -0.10
N LEU A 140 12.61 -3.44 -0.19
CA LEU A 140 11.86 -4.40 -1.00
C LEU A 140 12.24 -4.29 -2.48
N LEU A 141 12.28 -3.08 -3.05
CA LEU A 141 12.61 -2.90 -4.46
C LEU A 141 13.98 -3.46 -4.85
N ASP A 142 14.99 -3.31 -3.98
CA ASP A 142 16.35 -3.74 -4.27
C ASP A 142 16.62 -5.20 -3.89
N CYS A 143 15.96 -5.71 -2.84
CA CYS A 143 16.29 -7.00 -2.22
C CYS A 143 15.28 -8.11 -2.48
N ASP A 144 14.01 -7.79 -2.65
CA ASP A 144 12.96 -8.75 -2.95
C ASP A 144 12.79 -8.85 -4.47
N ARG A 145 13.75 -9.57 -5.09
CA ARG A 145 13.90 -9.65 -6.54
C ARG A 145 14.26 -11.04 -7.02
N GLY A 146 13.65 -11.44 -8.13
CA GLY A 146 14.00 -12.65 -8.87
C GLY A 146 12.82 -13.58 -9.04
N GLU A 147 13.00 -14.59 -9.89
CA GLU A 147 11.94 -15.56 -10.20
C GLU A 147 11.47 -16.32 -8.96
N ASP A 148 12.38 -16.63 -8.03
CA ASP A 148 12.05 -17.31 -6.78
C ASP A 148 11.18 -16.44 -5.87
N SER A 149 11.38 -15.12 -5.88
CA SER A 149 10.61 -14.17 -5.09
C SER A 149 9.27 -13.78 -5.72
N GLY A 150 9.12 -13.86 -7.03
CA GLY A 150 7.93 -13.31 -7.73
C GLY A 150 7.91 -11.79 -7.89
N ASN A 151 8.85 -11.08 -7.26
CA ASN A 151 9.00 -9.63 -7.35
C ASN A 151 10.18 -9.24 -8.25
N PHE A 152 10.05 -8.10 -8.94
CA PHE A 152 10.98 -7.66 -9.98
C PHE A 152 11.28 -6.16 -9.89
N GLY A 153 11.31 -5.61 -8.67
CA GLY A 153 11.60 -4.20 -8.42
C GLY A 153 10.61 -3.28 -9.15
N CYS A 154 11.13 -2.38 -10.00
CA CYS A 154 10.33 -1.44 -10.77
C CYS A 154 9.59 -2.05 -11.97
N LEU A 155 9.78 -3.35 -12.24
CA LEU A 155 9.06 -4.14 -13.25
C LEU A 155 7.84 -4.86 -12.68
N GLY A 156 7.47 -4.56 -11.42
CA GLY A 156 6.27 -5.10 -10.78
C GLY A 156 6.57 -6.15 -9.72
N GLY A 157 5.50 -6.53 -9.05
CA GLY A 157 5.50 -7.47 -7.96
C GLY A 157 4.12 -7.59 -7.32
N ASN A 158 4.05 -8.23 -6.17
CA ASN A 158 2.85 -8.35 -5.35
C ASN A 158 3.19 -8.26 -3.86
N ALA A 159 2.21 -7.82 -3.07
CA ALA A 159 2.41 -7.57 -1.63
C ALA A 159 2.58 -8.85 -0.80
N ALA A 160 2.10 -10.00 -1.27
CA ALA A 160 2.19 -11.26 -0.53
C ALA A 160 3.65 -11.75 -0.48
N ASP A 161 4.32 -11.77 -1.63
CA ASP A 161 5.72 -12.14 -1.72
C ASP A 161 6.62 -11.13 -0.98
N ALA A 162 6.23 -9.85 -0.94
CA ALA A 162 6.89 -8.86 -0.10
C ALA A 162 6.76 -9.14 1.40
N PHE A 163 5.62 -9.66 1.86
CA PHE A 163 5.50 -10.10 3.25
C PHE A 163 6.37 -11.31 3.53
N GLU A 164 6.46 -12.27 2.60
CA GLU A 164 7.36 -13.41 2.71
C GLU A 164 8.82 -12.97 2.85
N PHE A 165 9.27 -12.03 2.00
CA PHE A 165 10.58 -11.43 2.15
C PHE A 165 10.78 -10.83 3.54
N ILE A 166 9.83 -10.07 4.09
CA ILE A 166 9.98 -9.45 5.42
C ILE A 166 10.09 -10.52 6.52
N VAL A 167 9.37 -11.65 6.40
CA VAL A 167 9.49 -12.78 7.33
C VAL A 167 10.89 -13.40 7.24
N ASP A 168 11.33 -13.77 6.05
CA ASP A 168 12.62 -14.45 5.83
C ASP A 168 13.82 -13.54 6.11
N ASN A 169 13.66 -12.24 5.86
CA ASN A 169 14.64 -11.21 6.15
C ASN A 169 14.65 -10.82 7.63
N ASP A 170 13.88 -11.46 8.52
CA ASP A 170 13.81 -11.11 9.95
C ASP A 170 13.53 -9.60 10.17
N GLY A 171 12.59 -9.08 9.37
CA GLY A 171 12.11 -7.71 9.43
C GLY A 171 12.61 -6.80 8.31
N ILE A 172 12.24 -5.53 8.44
CA ILE A 172 12.48 -4.46 7.47
C ILE A 172 12.99 -3.20 8.16
N VAL A 173 13.81 -2.42 7.47
CA VAL A 173 14.37 -1.15 7.96
C VAL A 173 13.42 0.04 7.74
N THR A 174 13.74 1.14 8.41
CA THR A 174 13.03 2.42 8.23
C THR A 174 13.45 3.12 6.93
N ASP A 175 12.58 3.99 6.41
CA ASP A 175 12.89 4.84 5.25
C ASP A 175 14.05 5.82 5.49
N LYS A 176 14.39 6.10 6.76
CA LYS A 176 15.57 6.89 7.14
C LYS A 176 16.87 6.12 6.94
N VAL A 177 16.84 4.81 7.17
CA VAL A 177 18.00 3.92 7.00
C VAL A 177 18.22 3.63 5.53
N TYR A 178 17.13 3.40 4.78
CA TYR A 178 17.21 3.09 3.36
C TYR A 178 16.19 3.94 2.56
N PRO A 179 16.55 5.18 2.20
CA PRO A 179 15.63 6.12 1.54
C PRO A 179 15.21 5.70 0.15
N TYR A 180 14.00 6.09 -0.25
CA TYR A 180 13.45 5.85 -1.59
C TYR A 180 14.18 6.65 -2.66
N THR A 181 14.53 6.00 -3.77
CA THR A 181 15.30 6.60 -4.88
C THR A 181 14.59 6.51 -6.24
N GLU A 182 13.35 6.03 -6.26
CA GLU A 182 12.52 5.87 -7.47
C GLU A 182 13.16 4.99 -8.57
N ASN A 183 14.14 4.14 -8.21
CA ASN A 183 14.81 3.20 -9.10
C ASN A 183 15.25 1.95 -8.32
N ASP A 184 15.54 0.87 -9.04
CA ASP A 184 15.97 -0.43 -8.50
C ASP A 184 17.31 -0.89 -9.12
N THR A 185 18.18 0.07 -9.48
CA THR A 185 19.47 -0.25 -10.12
C THR A 185 20.58 -0.54 -9.11
N ALA A 186 20.35 -0.20 -7.84
CA ALA A 186 21.30 -0.45 -6.77
C ALA A 186 21.36 -1.94 -6.41
N ALA A 187 22.52 -2.37 -5.91
CA ALA A 187 22.63 -3.69 -5.29
C ALA A 187 21.88 -3.69 -3.95
N CYS A 188 21.22 -4.80 -3.64
CA CYS A 188 20.60 -5.03 -2.34
C CYS A 188 21.62 -4.87 -1.20
N LYS A 189 21.25 -4.09 -0.18
CA LYS A 189 22.07 -3.85 1.02
C LYS A 189 21.52 -4.52 2.29
N ALA A 190 20.58 -5.45 2.18
CA ALA A 190 19.91 -6.06 3.34
C ALA A 190 20.89 -6.70 4.34
N ILE A 191 22.01 -7.28 3.87
CA ILE A 191 23.05 -7.89 4.73
C ILE A 191 23.78 -6.81 5.55
N GLU A 192 24.05 -5.65 4.96
CA GLU A 192 24.70 -4.52 5.65
C GLU A 192 23.78 -3.92 6.72
N MET A 193 22.47 -4.15 6.61
CA MET A 193 21.42 -3.56 7.42
C MET A 193 20.82 -4.53 8.46
N VAL A 194 21.39 -5.73 8.64
CA VAL A 194 20.84 -6.76 9.57
C VAL A 194 20.61 -6.20 10.97
N THR A 195 21.53 -5.37 11.49
CA THR A 195 21.41 -4.79 12.84
C THR A 195 20.50 -3.56 12.91
N THR A 196 19.94 -3.11 11.80
CA THR A 196 19.07 -1.92 11.72
C THR A 196 17.63 -2.25 11.35
N ARG A 197 17.30 -3.53 11.14
CA ARG A 197 15.92 -4.02 10.96
C ARG A 197 15.11 -3.70 12.20
N TYR A 198 13.95 -3.07 12.00
CA TYR A 198 13.16 -2.49 13.08
C TYR A 198 11.81 -3.19 13.25
N VAL A 199 11.10 -3.43 12.15
CA VAL A 199 9.76 -4.02 12.19
C VAL A 199 9.80 -5.42 11.62
N THR A 200 9.36 -6.39 12.42
CA THR A 200 9.12 -7.77 12.00
C THR A 200 7.61 -8.06 11.87
N ILE A 201 7.29 -9.08 11.08
CA ILE A 201 5.98 -9.74 11.03
C ILE A 201 6.21 -11.24 11.18
N ASP A 202 5.23 -11.97 11.70
CA ASP A 202 5.36 -13.40 11.99
C ASP A 202 5.00 -14.27 10.78
N SER A 203 4.02 -13.82 9.99
CA SER A 203 3.54 -14.47 8.78
C SER A 203 2.61 -13.53 8.01
N TYR A 204 1.93 -14.04 6.98
CA TYR A 204 0.89 -13.35 6.24
C TYR A 204 -0.17 -14.34 5.75
N GLU A 205 -1.37 -13.85 5.48
CA GLU A 205 -2.50 -14.64 4.98
C GLU A 205 -3.33 -13.79 3.99
N ASP A 206 -4.03 -14.47 3.08
CA ASP A 206 -5.07 -13.85 2.27
C ASP A 206 -6.39 -13.83 3.06
N ALA A 207 -7.13 -12.73 2.96
CA ALA A 207 -8.54 -12.75 3.37
C ALA A 207 -9.35 -13.58 2.35
N PRO A 208 -10.53 -14.09 2.71
CA PRO A 208 -11.41 -14.78 1.76
C PRO A 208 -11.57 -13.98 0.46
N HIS A 209 -11.23 -14.62 -0.66
CA HIS A 209 -11.27 -14.02 -1.99
C HIS A 209 -12.70 -13.80 -2.44
N ASN A 210 -12.92 -12.71 -3.17
CA ASN A 210 -14.21 -12.31 -3.72
C ASN A 210 -15.30 -12.17 -2.64
N ASP A 211 -14.95 -11.59 -1.50
CA ASP A 211 -15.88 -11.34 -0.42
C ASP A 211 -15.63 -9.99 0.24
N GLU A 212 -16.42 -8.98 -0.14
CA GLU A 212 -16.34 -7.63 0.44
C GLU A 212 -16.68 -7.59 1.94
N MET A 213 -17.48 -8.53 2.45
CA MET A 213 -17.80 -8.57 3.88
C MET A 213 -16.64 -9.12 4.69
N SER A 214 -15.95 -10.14 4.18
CA SER A 214 -14.70 -10.62 4.76
C SER A 214 -13.59 -9.57 4.66
N LEU A 215 -13.50 -8.83 3.55
CA LEU A 215 -12.61 -7.67 3.44
C LEU A 215 -12.97 -6.58 4.47
N LYS A 216 -14.26 -6.27 4.65
CA LYS A 216 -14.73 -5.28 5.65
C LYS A 216 -14.31 -5.70 7.05
N LYS A 217 -14.46 -6.98 7.38
CA LYS A 217 -14.03 -7.58 8.64
C LYS A 217 -12.52 -7.46 8.83
N ALA A 218 -11.72 -7.74 7.81
CA ALA A 218 -10.26 -7.59 7.86
C ALA A 218 -9.85 -6.11 8.09
N VAL A 219 -10.42 -5.18 7.31
CA VAL A 219 -10.16 -3.74 7.42
C VAL A 219 -10.56 -3.19 8.79
N ALA A 220 -11.59 -3.76 9.43
CA ALA A 220 -11.97 -3.38 10.79
C ALA A 220 -10.90 -3.68 11.85
N HIS A 221 -9.92 -4.52 11.54
CA HIS A 221 -8.86 -4.94 12.46
C HIS A 221 -7.48 -4.38 12.10
N GLN A 222 -7.20 -4.11 10.83
CA GLN A 222 -5.93 -3.55 10.36
C GLN A 222 -6.02 -3.05 8.90
N PRO A 223 -5.09 -2.21 8.42
CA PRO A 223 -4.96 -1.93 6.99
C PRO A 223 -4.64 -3.19 6.16
N ILE A 224 -5.22 -3.27 4.96
CA ILE A 224 -5.15 -4.45 4.08
C ILE A 224 -4.58 -4.07 2.72
N SER A 225 -3.61 -4.83 2.23
CA SER A 225 -3.10 -4.67 0.86
C SER A 225 -4.08 -5.32 -0.12
N VAL A 226 -4.44 -4.59 -1.17
CA VAL A 226 -5.36 -5.04 -2.22
C VAL A 226 -4.82 -4.66 -3.58
N MET A 227 -5.33 -5.32 -4.62
CA MET A 227 -5.15 -4.90 -6.00
C MET A 227 -6.43 -4.24 -6.52
N ILE A 228 -6.29 -3.19 -7.31
CA ILE A 228 -7.38 -2.56 -8.03
C ILE A 228 -7.02 -2.36 -9.51
N GLU A 229 -8.04 -2.32 -10.35
CA GLU A 229 -7.94 -1.75 -11.70
C GLU A 229 -7.97 -0.22 -11.58
N ALA A 230 -6.90 0.46 -12.01
CA ALA A 230 -6.69 1.87 -11.77
C ALA A 230 -6.57 2.74 -13.03
N GLU A 231 -6.82 2.22 -14.23
CA GLU A 231 -6.62 2.92 -15.52
C GLU A 231 -7.44 4.22 -15.58
N ASN A 232 -8.70 4.16 -15.17
CA ASN A 232 -9.62 5.30 -15.22
C ASN A 232 -9.51 6.23 -14.00
N THR A 233 -8.49 6.07 -13.14
CA THR A 233 -8.32 6.86 -11.91
C THR A 233 -7.35 8.03 -12.07
N LYS A 234 -6.67 8.15 -13.22
CA LYS A 234 -5.67 9.20 -13.52
C LYS A 234 -6.11 10.61 -13.10
N LEU A 235 -7.35 10.96 -13.40
CA LEU A 235 -7.93 12.30 -13.17
C LEU A 235 -8.84 12.38 -11.95
N TYR A 236 -8.93 11.32 -11.13
CA TYR A 236 -9.75 11.32 -9.91
C TYR A 236 -9.33 12.47 -8.99
N LYS A 237 -10.33 13.23 -8.51
CA LYS A 237 -10.14 14.35 -7.59
C LYS A 237 -10.79 14.09 -6.24
N SER A 238 -12.07 13.72 -6.23
CA SER A 238 -12.83 13.53 -4.97
C SER A 238 -14.15 12.81 -5.17
N GLY A 239 -14.71 12.26 -4.09
CA GLY A 239 -16.01 11.59 -4.06
C GLY A 239 -15.91 10.08 -4.24
N VAL A 240 -17.04 9.37 -4.25
CA VAL A 240 -17.04 7.90 -4.35
C VAL A 240 -16.89 7.49 -5.81
N PHE A 241 -15.70 7.01 -6.17
CA PHE A 241 -15.37 6.52 -7.50
C PHE A 241 -16.13 5.22 -7.80
N THR A 242 -16.85 5.22 -8.92
CA THR A 242 -17.71 4.10 -9.36
C THR A 242 -17.28 3.49 -10.69
N GLY A 243 -16.08 3.82 -11.19
CA GLY A 243 -15.56 3.32 -12.47
C GLY A 243 -15.78 4.27 -13.66
N PRO A 244 -15.64 3.79 -14.91
CA PRO A 244 -15.55 2.38 -15.30
C PRO A 244 -14.25 1.69 -14.85
N CYS A 245 -14.31 0.37 -14.71
CA CYS A 245 -13.17 -0.51 -14.44
C CYS A 245 -13.29 -1.72 -15.37
N ASP A 246 -12.51 -1.70 -16.46
CA ASP A 246 -12.77 -2.50 -17.67
C ASP A 246 -12.09 -3.88 -17.66
N HIS A 247 -11.16 -4.10 -16.73
CA HIS A 247 -10.41 -5.33 -16.59
C HIS A 247 -10.61 -5.94 -15.20
N TRP A 248 -10.73 -7.27 -15.17
CA TRP A 248 -10.96 -8.01 -13.93
C TRP A 248 -9.66 -8.37 -13.19
N TYR A 249 -8.50 -8.25 -13.84
CA TYR A 249 -7.21 -8.39 -13.18
C TYR A 249 -6.72 -7.00 -12.78
N GLY A 250 -6.68 -6.72 -11.48
CA GLY A 250 -6.17 -5.44 -10.97
C GLY A 250 -4.74 -5.19 -11.45
N ASN A 251 -4.42 -3.92 -11.74
CA ASN A 251 -3.13 -3.48 -12.29
C ASN A 251 -2.31 -2.61 -11.34
N HIS A 252 -2.83 -2.37 -10.13
CA HIS A 252 -2.22 -1.49 -9.14
C HIS A 252 -2.43 -1.99 -7.72
N ASN A 253 -1.36 -2.04 -6.92
CA ASN A 253 -1.44 -2.43 -5.52
C ASN A 253 -1.60 -1.17 -4.65
N VAL A 254 -2.55 -1.23 -3.72
CA VAL A 254 -2.91 -0.12 -2.83
C VAL A 254 -3.26 -0.66 -1.43
N VAL A 255 -3.45 0.24 -0.46
CA VAL A 255 -3.82 -0.16 0.91
C VAL A 255 -5.20 0.36 1.25
N VAL A 256 -6.12 -0.54 1.61
CA VAL A 256 -7.39 -0.15 2.23
C VAL A 256 -7.13 0.18 3.69
N VAL A 257 -7.36 1.43 4.07
CA VAL A 257 -7.11 1.96 5.41
C VAL A 257 -8.40 2.30 6.15
N GLY A 258 -9.56 1.97 5.58
CA GLY A 258 -10.84 2.26 6.19
C GLY A 258 -12.02 2.04 5.24
N TYR A 259 -13.20 2.33 5.75
CA TYR A 259 -14.46 2.34 5.01
C TYR A 259 -15.48 3.23 5.71
N GLY A 260 -16.54 3.60 4.99
CA GLY A 260 -17.67 4.33 5.54
C GLY A 260 -18.82 4.41 4.54
N THR A 261 -19.70 5.37 4.80
CA THR A 261 -20.86 5.69 3.96
C THR A 261 -21.01 7.21 3.93
N THR A 262 -21.24 7.80 2.75
CA THR A 262 -21.48 9.25 2.65
C THR A 262 -22.84 9.63 3.25
N GLU A 263 -23.06 10.91 3.53
CA GLU A 263 -24.38 11.42 3.94
C GLU A 263 -25.50 11.11 2.92
N ARG A 264 -25.13 10.88 1.65
CA ARG A 264 -26.04 10.50 0.56
C ARG A 264 -26.27 8.99 0.47
N GLY A 265 -25.69 8.19 1.36
CA GLY A 265 -25.84 6.74 1.39
C GLY A 265 -24.88 5.98 0.45
N GLU A 266 -23.80 6.60 -0.01
CA GLU A 266 -22.83 5.94 -0.90
C GLU A 266 -21.77 5.22 -0.05
N ASP A 267 -21.76 3.89 -0.08
CA ASP A 267 -20.75 3.08 0.62
C ASP A 267 -19.39 3.14 -0.08
N TYR A 268 -18.31 3.30 0.70
CA TYR A 268 -16.95 3.37 0.15
C TYR A 268 -15.89 2.68 1.01
N TRP A 269 -14.81 2.28 0.33
CA TRP A 269 -13.48 1.99 0.87
C TRP A 269 -12.64 3.26 0.90
N ILE A 270 -11.85 3.48 1.96
CA ILE A 270 -10.82 4.51 2.00
C ILE A 270 -9.50 3.85 1.58
N ILE A 271 -8.99 4.22 0.41
CA ILE A 271 -7.81 3.60 -0.17
C ILE A 271 -6.67 4.61 -0.21
N ARG A 272 -5.53 4.25 0.40
CA ARG A 272 -4.28 5.00 0.31
C ARG A 272 -3.55 4.61 -0.96
N ASN A 273 -3.25 5.60 -1.79
CA ASN A 273 -2.48 5.42 -3.02
C ASN A 273 -1.00 5.82 -2.83
N SER A 274 -0.17 5.56 -3.83
CA SER A 274 1.29 5.80 -3.84
C SER A 274 1.70 6.82 -4.91
N TRP A 275 0.82 7.77 -5.28
CA TRP A 275 1.09 8.80 -6.31
C TRP A 275 1.35 10.21 -5.74
N GLY A 276 1.57 10.28 -4.43
CA GLY A 276 1.77 11.52 -3.67
C GLY A 276 0.45 12.18 -3.24
N ALA A 277 0.56 13.05 -2.23
CA ALA A 277 -0.59 13.72 -1.62
C ALA A 277 -1.32 14.72 -2.54
N ASN A 278 -0.74 15.08 -3.69
CA ASN A 278 -1.34 16.02 -4.66
C ASN A 278 -2.29 15.34 -5.65
N TRP A 279 -2.51 14.03 -5.56
CA TRP A 279 -3.47 13.29 -6.36
C TRP A 279 -4.67 12.88 -5.50
N GLY A 280 -5.89 12.89 -6.06
CA GLY A 280 -7.11 12.51 -5.34
C GLY A 280 -7.39 13.34 -4.08
N GLU A 281 -8.02 12.72 -3.09
CA GLU A 281 -8.32 13.34 -1.79
C GLU A 281 -7.09 13.25 -0.89
N SER A 282 -6.12 14.15 -1.11
CA SER A 282 -4.85 14.18 -0.37
C SER A 282 -4.04 12.86 -0.47
N GLY A 283 -4.06 12.23 -1.63
CA GLY A 283 -3.40 10.94 -1.91
C GLY A 283 -4.29 9.72 -1.69
N TYR A 284 -5.57 9.91 -1.39
CA TYR A 284 -6.55 8.85 -1.19
C TYR A 284 -7.62 8.84 -2.27
N ILE A 285 -8.24 7.68 -2.46
CA ILE A 285 -9.46 7.51 -3.25
C ILE A 285 -10.53 6.84 -2.40
N LYS A 286 -11.78 7.32 -2.53
CA LYS A 286 -12.95 6.60 -2.03
C LYS A 286 -13.46 5.72 -3.15
N LEU A 287 -13.29 4.40 -3.04
CA LEU A 287 -13.77 3.45 -4.03
C LEU A 287 -15.11 2.88 -3.57
N GLN A 288 -16.08 2.77 -4.47
CA GLN A 288 -17.39 2.17 -4.15
C GLN A 288 -17.23 0.80 -3.47
N ARG A 289 -17.92 0.64 -2.34
CA ARG A 289 -18.06 -0.62 -1.60
C ARG A 289 -19.46 -1.18 -1.81
N ASN A 290 -19.66 -2.47 -1.51
CA ASN A 290 -20.93 -3.18 -1.66
C ASN A 290 -21.35 -3.22 -3.14
N PHE A 291 -20.38 -3.55 -3.99
CA PHE A 291 -20.60 -3.71 -5.41
C PHE A 291 -21.39 -4.99 -5.68
N HIS A 292 -22.16 -4.98 -6.77
CA HIS A 292 -23.04 -6.10 -7.12
C HIS A 292 -22.28 -7.40 -7.46
N ASN A 293 -20.98 -7.31 -7.77
CA ASN A 293 -20.12 -8.45 -8.02
C ASN A 293 -19.26 -8.74 -6.78
N SER A 294 -19.12 -10.03 -6.45
CA SER A 294 -18.28 -10.55 -5.37
C SER A 294 -16.82 -10.10 -5.44
N THR A 295 -16.29 -9.78 -6.62
CA THR A 295 -14.93 -9.22 -6.77
C THR A 295 -14.75 -7.84 -6.12
N GLY A 296 -15.84 -7.17 -5.73
CA GLY A 296 -15.85 -5.75 -5.41
C GLY A 296 -15.63 -4.87 -6.65
N ASN A 297 -15.89 -3.57 -6.54
CA ASN A 297 -15.63 -2.65 -7.65
C ASN A 297 -14.13 -2.62 -7.95
N CYS A 298 -13.78 -2.56 -9.24
CA CYS A 298 -12.38 -2.57 -9.72
C CYS A 298 -11.52 -3.73 -9.19
N GLY A 299 -12.16 -4.83 -8.75
CA GLY A 299 -11.47 -6.04 -8.27
C GLY A 299 -10.90 -5.95 -6.84
N VAL A 300 -11.28 -4.94 -6.05
CA VAL A 300 -10.71 -4.68 -4.71
C VAL A 300 -10.78 -5.88 -3.74
N ALA A 301 -11.74 -6.78 -3.91
CA ALA A 301 -11.92 -7.96 -3.07
C ALA A 301 -11.38 -9.26 -3.68
N ILE A 302 -10.73 -9.22 -4.85
CA ILE A 302 -10.26 -10.43 -5.55
C ILE A 302 -9.21 -11.17 -4.73
N ARG A 303 -8.15 -10.49 -4.28
CA ARG A 303 -7.06 -11.08 -3.48
C ARG A 303 -6.53 -10.12 -2.41
N PRO A 304 -7.32 -9.80 -1.37
CA PRO A 304 -6.83 -9.02 -0.26
C PRO A 304 -5.83 -9.83 0.56
N VAL A 305 -4.70 -9.24 0.92
CA VAL A 305 -3.63 -9.90 1.68
C VAL A 305 -3.19 -9.00 2.83
N TYR A 306 -2.86 -9.62 3.98
CA TYR A 306 -2.48 -8.89 5.18
C TYR A 306 -1.34 -9.58 5.95
N PRO A 307 -0.44 -8.80 6.57
CA PRO A 307 0.57 -9.36 7.45
C PRO A 307 -0.03 -9.73 8.81
N LEU A 308 0.65 -10.62 9.52
CA LEU A 308 0.33 -11.05 10.87
C LEU A 308 1.47 -10.74 11.83
N LYS A 309 1.10 -10.29 13.03
CA LYS A 309 2.03 -10.01 14.12
C LYS A 309 1.37 -10.31 15.45
N SER A 310 2.00 -11.15 16.24
CA SER A 310 1.64 -11.47 17.61
C SER A 310 1.90 -10.26 18.50
N ASN A 311 1.07 -10.08 19.53
CA ASN A 311 1.35 -9.03 20.50
C ASN A 311 2.64 -9.42 21.21
N SER A 312 3.69 -8.61 21.07
CA SER A 312 4.84 -8.68 21.95
C SER A 312 4.36 -8.23 23.33
N ALA A 313 3.80 -9.15 24.11
CA ALA A 313 3.63 -8.92 25.54
C ALA A 313 5.03 -8.59 26.07
N PHE A 314 5.19 -7.34 26.52
CA PHE A 314 6.27 -6.82 27.36
C PHE A 314 7.54 -7.68 27.44
N GLY A 315 8.66 -7.11 26.95
CA GLY A 315 10.03 -7.56 27.17
C GLY A 315 10.18 -8.76 28.10
N LEU A 316 10.31 -9.95 27.50
CA LEU A 316 10.99 -11.04 28.15
C LEU A 316 12.40 -10.54 28.44
N LEU A 317 12.61 -10.18 29.71
CA LEU A 317 13.88 -10.03 30.38
C LEU A 317 14.98 -10.77 29.62
N SER A 318 15.97 -10.00 29.19
CA SER A 318 17.34 -10.43 28.90
C SER A 318 17.67 -11.78 29.54
N LEU A 319 17.66 -12.83 28.73
CA LEU A 319 18.22 -14.14 29.06
C LEU A 319 19.43 -14.41 28.17
N SER A 320 20.31 -13.41 28.00
CA SER A 320 21.60 -13.61 27.33
C SER A 320 22.80 -12.96 28.03
N VAL A 321 22.67 -12.41 29.24
CA VAL A 321 23.82 -11.91 30.01
C VAL A 321 23.74 -12.32 31.48
N CYS A 322 23.87 -13.62 31.77
CA CYS A 322 24.30 -14.08 33.09
C CYS A 322 24.88 -15.51 33.03
N LYS A 323 25.92 -15.70 32.22
CA LYS A 323 26.77 -16.89 32.26
C LYS A 323 28.24 -16.50 32.19
N LEU A 324 28.69 -15.62 33.08
CA LEU A 324 30.11 -15.50 33.39
C LEU A 324 30.28 -14.84 34.76
N GLY A 325 30.78 -15.62 35.72
CA GLY A 325 31.41 -15.10 36.92
C GLY A 325 30.70 -15.40 38.23
N VAL A 326 30.75 -16.65 38.70
CA VAL A 326 31.12 -16.94 40.10
C VAL A 326 31.84 -18.31 40.11
N LEU A 327 33.17 -18.27 39.98
CA LEU A 327 34.04 -19.35 40.45
C LEU A 327 34.67 -18.84 41.74
N PHE A 328 34.07 -19.12 42.89
CA PHE A 328 34.67 -18.87 44.20
C PHE A 328 34.65 -20.16 45.03
N VAL A 329 35.82 -20.80 45.00
CA VAL A 329 36.53 -21.51 46.10
C VAL A 329 35.66 -22.20 47.15
N LEU A 330 35.51 -23.51 47.01
CA LEU A 330 35.21 -24.45 48.10
C LEU A 330 36.50 -24.82 48.82
N THR A 331 36.74 -24.25 50.02
CA THR A 331 37.46 -24.94 51.11
C THR A 331 36.93 -24.46 52.46
N GLY A 332 35.80 -25.04 52.86
CA GLY A 332 35.33 -25.00 54.24
C GLY A 332 36.14 -25.96 55.11
N TRP A 333 36.64 -25.43 56.21
CA TRP A 333 37.31 -26.12 57.30
C TRP A 333 36.40 -27.16 57.96
N VAL A 334 36.97 -28.29 58.39
CA VAL A 334 36.35 -29.21 59.36
C VAL A 334 37.22 -29.22 60.63
N LEU A 335 36.52 -29.10 61.76
CA LEU A 335 37.01 -29.01 63.14
C LEU A 335 37.68 -30.30 63.65
N LEU A 336 38.73 -30.16 64.47
CA LEU A 336 38.77 -30.43 65.93
C LEU A 336 40.21 -30.35 66.46
#